data_AF-A0A954PNR8-F1
#
_entry.id   AF-A0A954PNR8-F1
#
_cell.length_a   1.000
_cell.length_b   1.000
_cell.length_c   1.000
_cell.angle_alpha   90.00
_cell.angle_beta   90.00
_cell.angle_gamma   90.00
#
_symmetry.space_group_name_H-M   'P 1'
#
loop_
_entity.id
_entity.type
_entity.pdbx_description
1 polymer ?
#
loop_
_entity_poly.entity_id
_entity_poly.type
_entity_poly.pdbx_seq_one_letter_code
_entity_poly.pdbx_strand_id
1 'polypeptide(L)' 'MEIILAAPRGFCAGVNMAVTSLEMAIEHFGTPIYVYHEIVHNQYVVKTFQAKGAVFVDELEEIPAGATVL' A
#
# COMPACT_ATOMS: atom_id res chain seq x y z
N MET A 1 -23.99 -28.12 -2.31
CA MET A 1 -23.68 -26.93 -1.49
C MET A 1 -23.66 -25.75 -2.44
N GLU A 2 -24.52 -24.76 -2.20
CA GLU A 2 -24.62 -23.56 -3.03
C GLU A 2 -23.79 -22.45 -2.38
N ILE A 3 -22.99 -21.72 -3.18
CA ILE A 3 -22.17 -20.59 -2.72
C ILE A 3 -22.78 -19.32 -3.30
N ILE A 4 -23.13 -18.37 -2.43
CA ILE A 4 -23.72 -17.08 -2.82
C ILE A 4 -22.71 -15.97 -2.52
N LEU A 5 -22.44 -15.11 -3.50
CA LEU A 5 -21.50 -14.01 -3.38
C LEU A 5 -22.25 -12.67 -3.31
N ALA A 6 -22.04 -11.92 -2.24
CA ALA A 6 -22.65 -10.60 -2.06
C ALA A 6 -22.14 -9.58 -3.11
N ALA A 7 -22.96 -8.58 -3.43
CA ALA A 7 -22.60 -7.45 -4.27
C ALA A 7 -23.13 -6.13 -3.68
N PRO A 8 -22.31 -5.07 -3.56
CA PRO A 8 -20.88 -5.02 -3.92
C PRO A 8 -19.99 -5.77 -2.92
N ARG A 9 -18.81 -6.19 -3.36
CA ARG A 9 -17.76 -6.79 -2.52
C ARG A 9 -16.38 -6.41 -3.06
N GLY A 10 -15.37 -6.32 -2.21
CA GLY A 10 -14.00 -6.02 -2.59
C GLY A 10 -13.63 -4.54 -2.40
N PHE A 11 -12.82 -4.00 -3.31
CA PHE A 11 -12.20 -2.69 -3.15
C PHE A 11 -13.18 -1.55 -3.38
N CYS A 12 -13.16 -0.56 -2.48
CA CYS A 12 -13.80 0.72 -2.71
C CYS A 12 -12.88 1.64 -3.52
N ALA A 13 -13.41 2.77 -3.99
CA ALA A 13 -12.64 3.75 -4.77
C ALA A 13 -11.38 4.24 -4.03
N GLY A 14 -11.47 4.46 -2.71
CA GLY A 14 -10.34 4.91 -1.90
C GLY A 14 -9.21 3.87 -1.80
N VAL A 15 -9.57 2.59 -1.61
CA VAL A 15 -8.60 1.49 -1.59
C VAL A 15 -7.92 1.34 -2.95
N ASN A 16 -8.67 1.41 -4.05
CA ASN A 16 -8.11 1.39 -5.40
C ASN A 16 -7.10 2.53 -5.59
N MET A 17 -7.49 3.75 -5.24
CA MET A 17 -6.63 4.92 -5.37
C MET A 17 -5.33 4.75 -4.57
N ALA A 18 -5.41 4.36 -3.30
CA ALA A 18 -4.25 4.20 -2.43
C ALA A 18 -3.26 3.15 -2.97
N VAL A 19 -3.77 2.00 -3.40
CA VAL A 19 -2.95 0.93 -4.00
C VAL A 19 -2.29 1.39 -5.30
N THR A 20 -3.05 2.04 -6.19
CA THR A 20 -2.53 2.54 -7.46
C THR A 20 -1.49 3.64 -7.25
N SER A 21 -1.70 4.56 -6.32
CA SER A 21 -0.74 5.62 -6.00
C SER A 21 0.60 5.06 -5.51
N LEU A 22 0.58 4.05 -4.64
CA LEU A 22 1.81 3.42 -4.17
C LEU A 22 2.55 2.66 -5.28
N GLU A 23 1.81 1.99 -6.17
CA GLU A 23 2.40 1.32 -7.34
C GLU A 23 3.07 2.32 -8.30
N MET A 24 2.37 3.42 -8.61
CA MET A 24 2.92 4.51 -9.42
C MET A 24 4.13 5.18 -8.75
N ALA A 25 4.11 5.34 -7.43
CA ALA A 25 5.24 5.92 -6.71
C ALA A 25 6.49 5.04 -6.80
N ILE A 26 6.34 3.72 -6.66
CA ILE A 26 7.45 2.77 -6.83
C ILE A 26 7.99 2.82 -8.27
N GLU A 27 7.13 2.90 -9.28
CA GLU A 27 7.55 2.98 -10.68
C GLU A 27 8.28 4.30 -10.98
N HIS A 28 7.80 5.42 -10.45
CA HIS A 28 8.32 6.76 -10.80
C HIS A 28 9.54 7.18 -9.97
N PHE A 29 9.55 6.88 -8.68
CA PHE A 29 10.59 7.32 -7.75
C PHE A 29 11.59 6.21 -7.38
N GLY A 30 11.32 4.96 -7.76
CA GLY A 30 12.15 3.82 -7.40
C GLY A 30 11.95 3.37 -5.95
N THR A 31 12.86 2.54 -5.44
CA THR A 31 12.79 1.98 -4.08
C THR A 31 14.03 2.40 -3.28
N PRO A 32 13.93 2.50 -1.93
CA PRO A 32 12.74 2.27 -1.11
C PRO A 32 11.74 3.44 -1.13
N ILE A 33 10.45 3.10 -1.09
CA ILE A 33 9.36 4.07 -0.79
C ILE A 33 8.92 3.84 0.64
N TYR A 34 8.84 4.91 1.43
CA TYR A 34 8.32 4.82 2.79
C TYR A 34 6.82 5.08 2.78
N VAL A 35 6.08 4.33 3.60
CA VAL A 35 4.65 4.49 3.77
C VAL A 35 4.36 4.63 5.26
N TYR A 36 3.71 5.72 5.64
CA TYR A 36 3.31 5.92 7.03
C TYR A 36 2.09 5.06 7.34
N HIS A 37 2.26 4.09 8.25
CA HIS A 37 1.31 2.99 8.51
C HIS A 37 0.99 2.15 7.28
N GLU A 38 0.22 1.08 7.47
CA GLU A 38 -0.25 0.27 6.34
C GLU A 38 -1.11 1.09 5.37
N ILE A 39 -0.79 1.04 4.06
CA ILE A 39 -1.54 1.74 3.01
C ILE A 39 -3.04 1.36 3.00
N VAL A 40 -3.32 0.10 3.34
CA VAL A 40 -4.64 -0.45 3.64
C VAL A 40 -4.48 -1.60 4.63
N HIS A 41 -5.49 -1.83 5.49
CA HIS A 41 -5.50 -2.94 6.45
C HIS A 41 -5.80 -4.29 5.76
N ASN A 42 -4.87 -4.72 4.91
CA ASN A 42 -4.92 -6.00 4.23
C ASN A 42 -3.51 -6.57 4.12
N GLN A 43 -3.24 -7.62 4.89
CA GLN A 43 -1.91 -8.23 4.97
C GLN A 43 -1.37 -8.71 3.63
N TYR A 44 -2.23 -9.19 2.72
CA TYR A 44 -1.79 -9.63 1.39
C TYR A 44 -1.29 -8.44 0.56
N VAL A 45 -2.01 -7.32 0.60
CA VAL A 45 -1.62 -6.08 -0.08
C VAL A 45 -0.32 -5.54 0.50
N VAL A 46 -0.23 -5.43 1.83
CA VAL A 46 0.96 -4.94 2.53
C VAL A 46 2.19 -5.78 2.19
N LYS A 47 2.10 -7.12 2.30
CA LYS A 47 3.21 -8.03 1.95
C LYS A 47 3.63 -7.93 0.48
N THR A 48 2.66 -7.71 -0.42
CA THR A 48 2.94 -7.52 -1.85
C THR A 48 3.78 -6.27 -2.08
N PHE A 49 3.45 -5.16 -1.41
CA PHE A 49 4.22 -3.92 -1.53
C PHE A 49 5.56 -3.96 -0.79
N GLN A 50 5.65 -4.64 0.36
CA GLN A 50 6.93 -4.91 1.01
C GLN A 50 7.89 -5.66 0.08
N ALA A 51 7.39 -6.69 -0.62
CA ALA A 51 8.18 -7.42 -1.62
C ALA A 51 8.58 -6.55 -2.83
N LYS A 52 7.83 -5.50 -3.13
CA LYS A 52 8.14 -4.50 -4.17
C LYS A 52 9.04 -3.36 -3.66
N GLY A 53 9.49 -3.38 -2.41
CA GLY A 53 10.41 -2.37 -1.86
C GLY A 53 9.73 -1.19 -1.14
N ALA A 54 8.45 -1.31 -0.78
CA ALA A 54 7.81 -0.38 0.17
C ALA A 54 8.22 -0.71 1.60
N VAL A 55 8.52 0.31 2.39
CA VAL A 55 8.89 0.22 3.81
C VAL A 55 7.78 0.90 4.62
N PHE A 56 6.99 0.10 5.31
CA PHE A 56 5.93 0.59 6.19
C PHE A 56 6.53 0.93 7.55
N VAL A 57 6.27 2.15 8.05
CA VAL A 57 6.78 2.66 9.33
C VAL A 57 5.63 3.09 10.24
N ASP A 58 5.84 3.03 11.55
CA ASP A 58 4.84 3.43 12.54
C ASP A 58 5.00 4.90 12.93
N GLU A 59 6.24 5.41 12.91
CA GLU A 59 6.61 6.78 13.25
C GLU A 59 7.32 7.48 12.07
N LEU A 60 7.08 8.79 11.90
CA LEU A 60 7.68 9.55 10.78
C LEU A 60 9.18 9.75 10.94
N GLU A 61 9.68 9.71 12.17
CA GLU A 61 11.09 9.82 12.54
C GLU A 61 11.93 8.64 12.05
N GLU A 62 11.28 7.51 11.72
CA GLU A 62 11.92 6.34 11.11
C GLU A 62 12.31 6.58 9.63
N ILE A 63 11.78 7.64 9.02
CA ILE A 63 11.98 7.95 7.60
C ILE A 63 13.23 8.83 7.42
N PRO A 64 14.21 8.42 6.58
CA PRO A 64 15.38 9.24 6.30
C PRO A 64 15.01 10.59 5.65
N ALA A 65 15.71 11.65 6.05
CA ALA A 65 15.53 12.97 5.45
C ALA A 65 15.78 12.93 3.93
N GLY A 66 14.82 13.47 3.16
CA GLY A 66 14.87 13.48 1.70
C GLY A 66 14.35 12.21 1.03
N ALA A 67 13.87 11.21 1.79
CA ALA A 67 13.19 10.06 1.22
C ALA A 67 11.77 10.40 0.74
N THR A 68 11.27 9.62 -0.22
CA THR A 68 9.88 9.69 -0.68
C THR A 68 8.97 8.98 0.31
N VAL A 69 7.95 9.70 0.80
CA VAL A 69 6.93 9.18 1.73
C VAL A 69 5.54 9.28 1.11
N LEU A 70 4.73 8.23 1.30
CA LEU A 70 3.28 8.23 1.09
C LEU A 70 2.52 8.13 2.41
#